data_AF-A0A7V3VY90-F1
#
_entry.id   AF-A0A7V3VY90-F1
#
_cell.length_a   1.000
_cell.length_b   1.000
_cell.length_c   1.000
_cell.angle_alpha   90.00
_cell.angle_beta   90.00
_cell.angle_gamma   90.00
#
_symmetry.space_group_name_H-M   'P 1'
#
loop_
_entity.id
_entity.type
_entity.pdbx_description
1 polymer ?
#
loop_
_entity_poly.entity_id
_entity_poly.type
_entity_poly.pdbx_seq_one_letter_code
_entity_poly.pdbx_strand_id
1 'polypeptide(L)'
;MVQNISVFLIFAAMASAARCAVAADTDEKMLQGEWELVSLEVQGKTLPAPGGKGGSIVFAKGEKLIWKDPGKPEKIGKYKIDAHREPKQIDLITSKDGETVQGIYAFDDDKLKMAFSAKGPKGQRPSDFKGENVMIVIWKRRKS
;
A
#
# COMPACT_ATOMS: atom_id res chain seq x y z
N MET A 1 45.28 -42.32 -12.99
CA MET A 1 45.70 -41.11 -12.23
C MET A 1 45.73 -40.02 -13.28
N VAL A 2 44.81 -39.04 -13.35
CA VAL A 2 44.72 -37.85 -12.48
C VAL A 2 43.32 -37.19 -12.61
N GLN A 3 42.81 -36.81 -11.44
CA GLN A 3 41.76 -35.89 -10.96
C GLN A 3 40.62 -35.29 -11.83
N ASN A 4 39.42 -35.43 -11.24
CA ASN A 4 38.18 -34.64 -11.38
C ASN A 4 38.39 -33.13 -11.16
N ILE A 5 37.72 -32.31 -11.97
CA ILE A 5 37.39 -30.91 -11.62
C ILE A 5 35.87 -30.86 -11.36
N SER A 6 35.49 -30.79 -10.09
CA SER A 6 34.15 -30.37 -9.68
C SER A 6 34.07 -28.85 -9.71
N VAL A 7 33.27 -28.30 -10.62
CA VAL A 7 32.77 -26.92 -10.50
C VAL A 7 31.27 -27.03 -10.23
N PHE A 8 30.89 -26.97 -8.95
CA PHE A 8 29.52 -26.70 -8.56
C PHE A 8 29.29 -25.20 -8.71
N LEU A 9 28.64 -24.80 -9.80
CA LEU A 9 28.14 -23.44 -9.99
C LEU A 9 27.00 -23.19 -8.99
N ILE A 10 27.29 -22.39 -7.96
CA ILE A 10 26.28 -21.79 -7.08
C ILE A 10 25.53 -20.73 -7.89
N PHE A 11 24.37 -21.09 -8.46
CA PHE A 11 23.46 -20.17 -9.15
C PHE A 11 22.04 -20.32 -8.59
N ALA A 12 21.84 -20.03 -7.30
CA ALA A 12 20.50 -20.07 -6.69
C ALA A 12 20.04 -18.74 -6.06
N ALA A 13 20.93 -17.76 -5.87
CA ALA A 13 20.57 -16.52 -5.16
C ALA A 13 19.96 -15.41 -6.04
N MET A 14 20.10 -15.47 -7.37
CA MET A 14 19.70 -14.36 -8.26
C MET A 14 18.22 -14.41 -8.68
N ALA A 15 17.59 -15.58 -8.70
CA ALA A 15 16.22 -15.75 -9.18
C ALA A 15 15.14 -15.22 -8.19
N SER A 16 15.46 -15.12 -6.89
CA SER A 16 14.52 -14.58 -5.90
C SER A 16 14.47 -13.04 -5.95
N ALA A 17 15.63 -12.39 -6.02
CA ALA A 17 15.74 -10.93 -6.05
C ALA A 17 15.16 -10.29 -7.33
N ALA A 18 15.21 -11.01 -8.45
CA ALA A 18 14.55 -10.56 -9.68
C ALA A 18 13.02 -10.62 -9.58
N ARG A 19 12.44 -11.64 -8.93
CA ARG A 19 10.98 -11.79 -8.76
C ARG A 19 10.41 -10.77 -7.77
N CYS A 20 11.02 -10.68 -6.59
CA CYS A 20 11.56 -9.43 -6.06
C CYS A 20 11.08 -8.10 -6.68
N ALA A 21 12.00 -7.47 -7.38
CA ALA A 21 11.80 -6.19 -8.04
C ALA A 21 10.58 -6.16 -8.99
N VAL A 22 10.31 -7.24 -9.72
CA VAL A 22 9.20 -7.28 -10.69
C VAL A 22 7.82 -7.11 -10.03
N ALA A 23 7.59 -7.73 -8.87
CA ALA A 23 6.30 -7.60 -8.18
C ALA A 23 6.09 -6.19 -7.63
N ALA A 24 7.14 -5.62 -7.00
CA ALA A 24 7.11 -4.25 -6.49
C ALA A 24 6.86 -3.22 -7.63
N ASP A 25 7.57 -3.35 -8.75
CA ASP A 25 7.39 -2.47 -9.92
C ASP A 25 5.98 -2.57 -10.52
N THR A 26 5.40 -3.76 -10.53
CA THR A 26 4.05 -4.01 -11.05
C THR A 26 3.01 -3.36 -10.15
N ASP A 27 3.08 -3.60 -8.84
CA ASP A 27 2.16 -3.04 -7.87
C ASP A 27 2.30 -1.52 -7.76
N GLU A 28 3.52 -0.95 -7.85
CA GLU A 28 3.71 0.49 -7.87
C GLU A 28 3.00 1.12 -9.09
N LYS A 29 3.16 0.53 -10.29
CA LYS A 29 2.44 0.97 -11.49
C LYS A 29 0.93 0.85 -11.34
N MET A 30 0.44 -0.21 -10.69
CA MET A 30 -0.99 -0.37 -10.41
C MET A 30 -1.49 0.65 -9.39
N LEU A 31 -0.73 0.96 -8.35
CA LEU A 31 -1.10 1.99 -7.36
C LEU A 31 -1.16 3.39 -7.97
N GLN A 32 -0.28 3.70 -8.94
CA GLN A 32 -0.20 5.03 -9.52
C GLN A 32 -1.55 5.54 -10.06
N GLY A 33 -1.79 6.83 -9.83
CA GLY A 33 -3.02 7.52 -10.20
C GLY A 33 -3.79 8.05 -9.00
N GLU A 34 -4.96 8.61 -9.28
CA GLU A 34 -5.86 9.17 -8.28
C GLU A 34 -6.96 8.16 -7.92
N TRP A 35 -7.19 8.03 -6.62
CA TRP A 35 -8.18 7.12 -6.05
C TRP A 35 -9.14 7.89 -5.16
N GLU A 36 -10.43 7.72 -5.41
CA GLU A 36 -11.51 8.36 -4.68
C GLU A 36 -11.96 7.48 -3.51
N LEU A 37 -12.20 8.08 -2.34
CA LEU A 37 -12.69 7.35 -1.17
C LEU A 37 -14.11 6.85 -1.44
N VAL A 38 -14.33 5.54 -1.30
CA VAL A 38 -15.65 4.90 -1.44
C VAL A 38 -16.28 4.68 -0.07
N SER A 39 -15.50 4.14 0.87
CA SER A 39 -15.99 3.84 2.21
C SER A 39 -14.85 3.68 3.20
N LEU A 40 -15.17 3.97 4.47
CA LEU A 40 -14.35 3.66 5.62
C LEU A 40 -15.08 2.63 6.49
N GLU A 41 -14.39 1.61 6.98
CA GLU A 41 -14.91 0.72 8.02
C GLU A 41 -14.07 0.88 9.28
N VAL A 42 -14.72 1.17 10.40
CA VAL A 42 -14.07 1.32 11.71
C VAL A 42 -14.94 0.61 12.75
N GLN A 43 -14.34 -0.27 13.55
CA GLN A 43 -15.07 -1.05 14.57
C GLN A 43 -16.29 -1.79 13.97
N GLY A 44 -16.13 -2.36 12.77
CA GLY A 44 -17.20 -3.07 12.06
C GLY A 44 -18.34 -2.20 11.54
N LYS A 45 -18.25 -0.87 11.67
CA LYS A 45 -19.23 0.08 11.12
C LYS A 45 -18.72 0.67 9.82
N THR A 46 -19.50 0.50 8.75
CA THR A 46 -19.21 1.11 7.45
C THR A 46 -19.76 2.54 7.37
N LEU A 47 -18.89 3.47 7.02
CA LEU A 47 -19.17 4.86 6.71
C LEU A 47 -18.97 5.08 5.20
N PRO A 48 -20.04 5.19 4.40
CA PRO A 48 -19.93 5.43 2.96
C PRO A 48 -19.50 6.88 2.68
N ALA A 49 -18.75 7.08 1.60
CA ALA A 49 -18.27 8.38 1.14
C ALA A 49 -18.68 8.65 -0.32
N PRO A 50 -19.98 8.78 -0.62
CA PRO A 50 -20.45 8.88 -2.01
C PRO A 50 -20.00 10.19 -2.68
N GLY A 51 -19.52 10.08 -3.93
CA GLY A 51 -19.31 11.20 -4.85
C GLY A 51 -18.26 12.21 -4.39
N GLY A 52 -17.07 11.75 -4.00
CA GLY A 52 -15.90 12.58 -3.76
C GLY A 52 -15.91 13.37 -2.46
N LYS A 53 -17.01 13.28 -1.69
CA LYS A 53 -17.17 13.96 -0.41
C LYS A 53 -16.17 13.49 0.66
N GLY A 54 -15.62 12.28 0.47
CA GLY A 54 -14.58 11.71 1.33
C GLY A 54 -13.15 12.11 0.98
N GLY A 55 -12.94 12.82 -0.14
CA GLY A 55 -11.62 13.14 -0.66
C GLY A 55 -11.02 12.03 -1.53
N SER A 56 -9.76 12.25 -1.91
CA SER A 56 -8.99 11.32 -2.75
C SER A 56 -7.53 11.23 -2.31
N ILE A 57 -6.87 10.17 -2.75
CA ILE A 57 -5.45 9.93 -2.56
C ILE A 57 -4.79 9.74 -3.92
N VAL A 58 -3.64 10.37 -4.14
CA VAL A 58 -2.86 10.26 -5.38
C VAL A 58 -1.53 9.58 -5.08
N PHE A 59 -1.30 8.42 -5.70
CA PHE A 59 0.00 7.79 -5.75
C PHE A 59 0.71 8.25 -7.02
N ALA A 60 1.82 8.96 -6.86
CA ALA A 60 2.63 9.46 -7.96
C ALA A 60 3.97 8.72 -8.02
N LYS A 61 4.66 8.85 -9.16
CA LYS A 61 6.00 8.29 -9.36
C LYS A 61 6.98 8.82 -8.31
N GLY A 62 7.98 8.00 -7.98
CA GLY A 62 9.02 8.36 -7.02
C GLY A 62 8.50 8.41 -5.59
N GLU A 63 7.65 7.43 -5.22
CA GLU A 63 7.13 7.25 -3.86
C GLU A 63 6.32 8.44 -3.33
N LYS A 64 5.83 9.35 -4.19
CA LYS A 64 5.10 10.56 -3.75
C LYS A 64 3.62 10.25 -3.50
N LEU A 65 3.11 10.73 -2.37
CA LEU A 65 1.71 10.60 -1.98
C LEU A 65 1.08 11.98 -1.80
N ILE A 66 -0.16 12.15 -2.25
CA ILE A 66 -0.92 13.39 -2.07
C ILE A 66 -2.32 13.04 -1.53
N TRP A 67 -2.71 13.63 -0.40
CA TRP A 67 -4.10 13.56 0.09
C TRP A 67 -4.83 14.84 -0.29
N LYS A 68 -6.00 14.68 -0.90
CA LYS A 68 -6.89 15.77 -1.32
C LYS A 68 -8.19 15.67 -0.54
N ASP A 69 -8.26 16.39 0.57
CA ASP A 69 -9.48 16.50 1.39
C ASP A 69 -10.33 17.68 0.87
N PRO A 70 -11.66 17.53 0.68
CA PRO A 70 -12.49 18.61 0.17
C PRO A 70 -12.43 19.87 1.06
N GLY A 71 -12.19 21.03 0.45
CA GLY A 71 -12.12 22.31 1.14
C GLY A 71 -10.86 22.51 2.00
N LYS A 72 -9.85 21.64 1.90
CA LYS A 72 -8.58 21.77 2.62
C LYS A 72 -7.41 21.82 1.64
N PRO A 73 -6.27 22.44 2.02
CA PRO A 73 -5.04 22.32 1.26
C PRO A 73 -4.61 20.86 1.11
N GLU A 74 -3.97 20.56 -0.01
CA GLU A 74 -3.37 19.25 -0.23
C GLU A 74 -2.32 18.95 0.84
N LYS A 75 -2.31 17.69 1.31
CA LYS A 75 -1.22 17.19 2.16
C LYS A 75 -0.31 16.34 1.29
N ILE A 76 1.00 16.52 1.46
CA ILE A 76 2.02 15.76 0.72
C ILE A 76 2.69 14.79 1.69
N GLY A 77 3.04 13.62 1.16
CA GLY A 77 3.73 12.58 1.87
C GLY A 77 4.50 11.67 0.93
N LYS A 78 4.93 10.55 1.47
CA LYS A 78 5.52 9.45 0.73
C LYS A 78 4.78 8.15 1.00
N TYR A 79 4.94 7.19 0.11
CA TYR A 79 4.49 5.82 0.34
C TYR A 79 5.60 4.83 0.04
N LYS A 80 5.60 3.69 0.73
CA LYS A 80 6.44 2.53 0.43
C LYS A 80 5.59 1.28 0.40
N ILE A 81 5.96 0.31 -0.42
CA ILE A 81 5.26 -0.98 -0.51
C ILE A 81 6.22 -2.15 -0.34
N ASP A 82 5.72 -3.22 0.26
CA ASP A 82 6.31 -4.56 0.19
C ASP A 82 5.26 -5.52 -0.38
N ALA A 83 5.35 -5.76 -1.69
CA ALA A 83 4.43 -6.61 -2.45
C ALA A 83 4.70 -8.12 -2.27
N HIS A 84 5.72 -8.52 -1.50
CA HIS A 84 6.09 -9.93 -1.28
C HIS A 84 5.48 -10.52 -0.01
N ARG A 85 4.87 -9.66 0.80
CA ARG A 85 4.22 -10.06 2.03
C ARG A 85 2.78 -10.45 1.71
N GLU A 86 2.27 -11.36 2.52
CA GLU A 86 0.87 -11.75 2.49
C GLU A 86 0.28 -11.53 3.88
N PRO A 87 -0.63 -10.55 4.06
CA PRO A 87 -1.06 -9.54 3.07
C PRO A 87 0.06 -8.57 2.65
N LYS A 88 -0.06 -7.98 1.43
CA LYS A 88 0.89 -6.98 0.93
C LYS A 88 0.91 -5.77 1.84
N GLN A 89 2.08 -5.16 2.04
CA GLN A 89 2.27 -4.11 3.05
C GLN A 89 2.48 -2.75 2.42
N ILE A 90 1.94 -1.71 3.06
CA ILE A 90 2.09 -0.32 2.64
C ILE A 90 2.40 0.57 3.84
N ASP A 91 3.34 1.49 3.69
CA ASP A 91 3.64 2.53 4.67
C ASP A 91 3.29 3.88 4.07
N LEU A 92 2.51 4.67 4.78
CA LEU A 92 2.20 6.06 4.40
C LEU A 92 2.93 7.01 5.36
N ILE A 93 3.75 7.89 4.82
CA ILE A 93 4.65 8.76 5.59
C ILE A 93 4.21 10.21 5.35
N THR A 94 3.82 10.94 6.40
CA THR A 94 3.42 12.34 6.23
C THR A 94 4.66 13.24 6.18
N SER A 95 4.67 14.24 5.28
CA SER A 95 5.80 15.18 5.21
C SER A 95 5.82 16.22 6.34
N LYS A 96 4.73 16.36 7.10
CA LYS A 96 4.62 17.39 8.14
C LYS A 96 5.37 17.01 9.42
N ASP A 97 5.25 15.76 9.84
CA ASP A 97 5.78 15.25 11.11
C ASP A 97 6.69 14.02 10.92
N GLY A 98 6.76 13.47 9.71
CA GLY A 98 7.51 12.24 9.45
C GLY A 98 6.84 10.98 10.03
N GLU A 99 5.63 11.09 10.58
CA GLU A 99 4.92 9.95 11.13
C GLU A 99 4.60 8.95 10.02
N THR A 100 4.78 7.67 10.35
CA THR A 100 4.51 6.55 9.46
C THR A 100 3.27 5.80 9.93
N VAL A 101 2.26 5.73 9.07
CA VAL A 101 1.11 4.85 9.27
C VAL A 101 1.38 3.55 8.52
N GLN A 102 1.58 2.48 9.26
CA GLN A 102 1.83 1.15 8.70
C GLN A 102 0.52 0.43 8.41
N GLY A 103 0.42 -0.15 7.22
CA GLY A 103 -0.79 -0.83 6.77
C GLY A 103 -0.51 -2.01 5.87
N ILE A 104 -1.62 -2.59 5.40
CA ILE A 104 -1.67 -3.61 4.37
C ILE A 104 -2.60 -3.17 3.25
N TYR A 105 -2.43 -3.74 2.06
CA TYR A 105 -3.27 -3.43 0.91
C TYR A 105 -3.56 -4.67 0.06
N ALA A 106 -4.65 -4.57 -0.70
CA ALA A 106 -5.02 -5.52 -1.73
C ALA A 106 -5.75 -4.80 -2.86
N PHE A 107 -5.61 -5.30 -4.08
CA PHE A 107 -6.44 -4.90 -5.21
C PHE A 107 -7.62 -5.86 -5.32
N ASP A 108 -8.80 -5.30 -5.53
CA ASP A 108 -10.05 -6.03 -5.73
C ASP A 108 -10.78 -5.39 -6.92
N ASP A 109 -10.60 -5.98 -8.10
CA ASP A 109 -11.02 -5.42 -9.39
C ASP A 109 -10.55 -3.96 -9.60
N ASP A 110 -11.49 -3.01 -9.59
CA ASP A 110 -11.25 -1.57 -9.76
C ASP A 110 -11.05 -0.81 -8.44
N LYS A 111 -10.94 -1.56 -7.33
CA LYS A 111 -10.78 -1.03 -5.98
C LYS A 111 -9.41 -1.30 -5.41
N LEU A 112 -8.97 -0.36 -4.60
CA LEU A 112 -7.83 -0.50 -3.70
C LEU A 112 -8.38 -0.60 -2.28
N LYS A 113 -8.17 -1.74 -1.63
CA LYS A 113 -8.49 -1.95 -0.22
C LYS A 113 -7.22 -1.75 0.59
N MET A 114 -7.23 -0.83 1.54
CA MET A 114 -6.14 -0.65 2.51
C MET A 114 -6.66 -0.88 3.92
N ALA A 115 -5.81 -1.39 4.80
CA ALA A 115 -6.12 -1.48 6.23
C ALA A 115 -4.97 -0.94 7.08
N PHE A 116 -5.34 -0.20 8.11
CA PHE A 116 -4.44 0.42 9.07
C PHE A 116 -4.94 0.17 10.48
N SER A 117 -4.09 0.36 11.48
CA SER A 117 -4.57 0.39 12.86
C SER A 117 -5.41 1.65 13.11
N ALA A 118 -6.54 1.50 13.81
CA ALA A 118 -7.37 2.60 14.29
C ALA A 118 -6.62 3.53 15.27
N LYS A 119 -5.51 3.08 15.85
CA LYS A 119 -4.59 3.89 16.67
C LYS A 119 -3.62 4.77 15.84
N GLY A 120 -3.76 4.78 14.52
CA GLY A 120 -2.90 5.56 13.61
C GLY A 120 -1.43 5.14 13.71
N PRO A 121 -0.47 6.10 13.66
CA PRO A 121 0.97 5.83 13.72
C PRO A 121 1.46 5.08 14.97
N LYS A 122 0.71 5.14 16.08
CA LYS A 122 1.03 4.41 17.32
C LYS A 122 0.56 2.95 17.29
N GLY A 123 -0.15 2.57 16.24
CA GLY A 123 -0.68 1.24 16.03
C GLY A 123 0.30 0.31 15.35
N GLN A 124 0.10 -0.99 15.55
CA GLN A 124 0.80 -1.99 14.75
C GLN A 124 0.12 -2.16 13.40
N ARG A 125 0.91 -2.51 12.39
CA ARG A 125 0.39 -2.94 11.09
C ARG A 125 -0.62 -4.08 11.28
N PRO A 126 -1.83 -4.01 10.68
CA PRO A 126 -2.77 -5.13 10.71
C PRO A 126 -2.19 -6.38 10.06
N SER A 127 -2.47 -7.56 10.61
CA SER A 127 -2.11 -8.85 10.01
C SER A 127 -3.12 -9.34 8.97
N ASP A 128 -4.33 -8.78 8.97
CA ASP A 128 -5.41 -9.07 8.03
C ASP A 128 -6.39 -7.88 7.93
N PHE A 129 -7.44 -8.05 7.11
CA PHE A 129 -8.46 -7.03 6.85
C PHE A 129 -9.68 -7.17 7.78
N LYS A 130 -9.49 -7.45 9.07
CA LYS A 130 -10.60 -7.56 10.04
C LYS A 130 -10.15 -7.18 11.46
N GLY A 131 -11.13 -7.00 12.34
CA GLY A 131 -10.91 -6.77 13.77
C GLY A 131 -11.27 -5.36 14.24
N GLU A 132 -11.52 -5.22 15.54
CA GLU A 132 -12.07 -4.00 16.14
C GLU A 132 -11.10 -2.81 16.10
N ASN A 133 -9.80 -3.08 16.10
CA ASN A 133 -8.74 -2.07 16.02
C ASN A 133 -8.23 -1.84 14.60
N VAL A 134 -8.92 -2.36 13.58
CA VAL A 134 -8.56 -2.21 12.18
C VAL A 134 -9.52 -1.21 11.52
N MET A 135 -8.93 -0.21 10.88
CA MET A 135 -9.62 0.71 9.99
C MET A 135 -9.39 0.25 8.57
N ILE A 136 -10.45 -0.07 7.85
CA ILE A 136 -10.39 -0.49 6.45
C ILE A 136 -10.86 0.68 5.59
N VAL A 137 -10.11 0.97 4.54
CA VAL A 137 -10.40 2.05 3.59
C VAL A 137 -10.53 1.45 2.22
N ILE A 138 -11.69 1.64 1.60
CA ILE A 138 -11.96 1.23 0.23
C ILE A 138 -11.88 2.44 -0.66
N TRP A 139 -11.02 2.35 -1.65
CA TRP A 139 -10.84 3.37 -2.67
C TRP A 139 -11.23 2.82 -4.03
N LYS A 140 -11.67 3.68 -4.92
CA LYS A 140 -11.92 3.35 -6.32
C LYS A 140 -11.07 4.24 -7.20
N ARG A 141 -10.53 3.69 -8.29
CA ARG A 141 -9.79 4.50 -9.24
C ARG A 141 -10.68 5.62 -9.77
N ARG A 142 -10.22 6.87 -9.66
CA ARG A 142 -10.92 8.02 -10.24
C ARG A 142 -10.79 7.92 -11.76
N LYS A 143 -11.91 7.70 -12.45
CA LYS A 143 -11.94 7.78 -13.91
C LYS A 143 -11.93 9.26 -14.27
N SER A 144 -10.97 9.65 -15.12
CA SER A 144 -10.92 10.98 -15.73
C SER A 144 -12.13 11.22 -16.62
#